data_AF-A0A1I2X2Q7-F1
#
_entry.id   AF-A0A1I2X2Q7-F1
#
_cell.length_a   1.000
_cell.length_b   1.000
_cell.length_c   1.000
_cell.angle_alpha   90.00
_cell.angle_beta   90.00
_cell.angle_gamma   90.00
#
_symmetry.space_group_name_H-M   'P 1'
#
loop_
_entity.id
_entity.type
_entity.pdbx_description
1 polymer ?
#
loop_
_entity_poly.entity_id
_entity_poly.type
_entity_poly.pdbx_seq_one_letter_code
_entity_poly.pdbx_strand_id
1 'polypeptide(L)'
;MISRRNALAAAAILFWARTALAEPTLGLAERRAIAAYRESRFPAQEKAIQDAAGFAVPVEVAWDQLAIPGDAQYYENPDFFEKTIFEPLAAALKEIGQDKMGREALRAKLTSIRIRYDEKTAPASNYANGLTFAGGVLDVNWRPFANVADAKDRVAAVTALLEKNL
;
A
#
# COMPACT_ATOMS: atom_id res chain seq x y z
N MET A 1 -3.44 -45.58 -40.28
CA MET A 1 -2.70 -44.32 -40.55
C MET A 1 -3.13 -43.28 -39.52
N ILE A 2 -2.63 -43.36 -38.28
CA ILE A 2 -1.54 -42.51 -37.73
C ILE A 2 -1.57 -41.07 -38.25
N SER A 3 -2.02 -40.14 -37.41
CA SER A 3 -1.20 -38.98 -37.04
C SER A 3 -1.75 -38.30 -35.78
N ARG A 4 -1.15 -38.64 -34.63
CA ARG A 4 -1.09 -37.77 -33.46
C ARG A 4 0.03 -36.77 -33.72
N ARG A 5 -0.24 -35.46 -33.60
CA ARG A 5 0.82 -34.46 -33.37
C ARG A 5 0.35 -33.42 -32.36
N ASN A 6 0.95 -33.51 -31.18
CA ASN A 6 1.03 -32.48 -30.15
C ASN A 6 1.85 -31.27 -30.67
N ALA A 7 1.55 -30.07 -30.17
CA ALA A 7 2.50 -29.01 -29.75
C ALA A 7 1.67 -27.76 -29.36
N LEU A 8 1.58 -27.37 -28.09
CA LEU A 8 2.52 -26.51 -27.33
C LEU A 8 2.64 -25.07 -27.87
N ALA A 9 2.18 -24.10 -27.06
CA ALA A 9 2.76 -22.76 -26.81
C ALA A 9 1.66 -21.84 -26.25
N ALA A 10 1.85 -20.95 -25.26
CA ALA A 10 2.94 -20.70 -24.33
C ALA A 10 2.29 -19.93 -23.17
N ALA A 11 2.40 -20.42 -21.94
CA ALA A 11 2.04 -19.64 -20.76
C ALA A 11 3.20 -18.67 -20.49
N ALA A 12 3.00 -17.39 -20.80
CA ALA A 12 3.95 -16.34 -20.45
C ALA A 12 3.89 -16.11 -18.93
N ILE A 13 4.72 -16.84 -18.18
CA ILE A 13 4.98 -16.53 -16.78
C ILE A 13 5.93 -15.33 -16.79
N LEU A 14 5.37 -14.14 -16.58
CA LEU A 14 6.13 -12.97 -16.17
C LEU A 14 6.73 -13.25 -14.79
N PHE A 15 7.88 -13.91 -14.76
CA PHE A 15 8.78 -13.86 -13.62
C PHE A 15 9.25 -12.41 -13.52
N TRP A 16 8.61 -11.63 -12.67
CA TRP A 16 9.25 -10.46 -12.11
C TRP A 16 10.48 -10.99 -11.38
N ALA A 17 11.64 -10.83 -12.00
CA ALA A 17 12.91 -11.01 -11.33
C ALA A 17 12.85 -10.14 -10.08
N ARG A 18 12.79 -10.79 -8.91
CA ARG A 18 13.07 -10.12 -7.65
C ARG A 18 14.50 -9.66 -7.78
N THR A 19 14.71 -8.41 -8.19
CA THR A 19 15.95 -7.72 -7.91
C THR A 19 16.16 -7.87 -6.42
N ALA A 20 17.11 -8.71 -6.04
CA ALA A 20 17.70 -8.71 -4.72
C ALA A 20 18.44 -7.37 -4.59
N LEU A 21 17.67 -6.30 -4.40
CA LEU A 21 18.18 -5.06 -3.84
C LEU A 21 18.72 -5.47 -2.47
N ALA A 22 19.99 -5.18 -2.23
CA ALA A 22 20.61 -5.39 -0.92
C ALA A 22 19.62 -4.88 0.14
N GLU A 23 19.16 -5.77 1.03
CA GLU A 23 18.33 -5.36 2.15
C GLU A 23 19.05 -4.18 2.80
N PRO A 24 18.41 -3.00 3.00
CA PRO A 24 18.94 -2.06 3.98
C PRO A 24 19.19 -2.91 5.22
N THR A 25 20.43 -2.96 5.72
CA THR A 25 20.83 -3.96 6.71
C THR A 25 20.14 -3.68 8.02
N LEU A 26 18.86 -4.04 8.11
CA LEU A 26 18.01 -3.87 9.27
C LEU A 26 18.67 -4.64 10.40
N GLY A 27 18.68 -4.05 11.58
CA GLY A 27 19.09 -4.76 12.77
C GLY A 27 18.11 -5.88 13.08
N LEU A 28 18.53 -6.79 13.96
CA LEU A 28 17.64 -7.84 14.46
C LEU A 28 16.43 -7.25 15.19
N ALA A 29 16.59 -6.09 15.83
CA ALA A 29 15.51 -5.38 16.51
C ALA A 29 14.43 -4.95 15.53
N GLU A 30 14.79 -4.29 14.42
CA GLU A 30 13.83 -3.85 13.40
C GLU A 30 13.12 -5.03 12.76
N ARG A 31 13.86 -6.09 12.41
CA ARG A 31 13.26 -7.31 11.82
C ARG A 31 12.25 -7.98 12.75
N ARG A 32 12.54 -8.05 14.06
CA ARG A 32 11.61 -8.60 15.05
C ARG A 32 10.40 -7.71 15.24
N ALA A 33 10.61 -6.41 15.39
CA ALA A 33 9.53 -5.46 15.61
C ALA A 33 8.57 -5.40 14.41
N ILE A 34 9.09 -5.38 13.17
CA ILE A 34 8.22 -5.36 11.98
C ILE A 34 7.51 -6.70 11.77
N ALA A 35 8.14 -7.83 12.10
CA ALA A 35 7.45 -9.12 12.10
C ALA A 35 6.29 -9.16 13.11
N ALA A 36 6.54 -8.69 14.34
CA ALA A 36 5.51 -8.60 15.37
C ALA A 36 4.35 -7.68 14.95
N TYR A 37 4.63 -6.52 14.34
CA TYR A 37 3.59 -5.62 13.82
C TYR A 37 2.74 -6.31 12.74
N ARG A 38 3.39 -7.00 11.79
CA ARG A 38 2.72 -7.71 10.70
C ARG A 38 1.78 -8.81 11.19
N GLU A 39 2.16 -9.51 12.25
CA GLU A 39 1.35 -10.58 12.82
C GLU A 39 0.21 -10.05 13.68
N SER A 40 0.45 -9.01 14.48
CA SER A 40 -0.48 -8.60 15.55
C SER A 40 -1.35 -7.40 15.21
N ARG A 41 -0.92 -6.51 14.30
CA ARG A 41 -1.59 -5.21 14.06
C ARG A 41 -2.02 -4.99 12.62
N PHE A 42 -1.16 -5.33 11.65
CA PHE A 42 -1.46 -5.12 10.24
C PHE A 42 -2.79 -5.75 9.77
N PRO A 43 -3.19 -6.97 10.20
CA PRO A 43 -4.44 -7.56 9.73
C PRO A 43 -5.68 -6.71 10.03
N ALA A 44 -5.69 -5.99 11.15
CA ALA A 44 -6.77 -5.07 11.48
C ALA A 44 -6.78 -3.84 10.55
N GLN A 45 -5.59 -3.33 10.19
CA GLN A 45 -5.44 -2.20 9.27
C GLN A 45 -5.87 -2.55 7.84
N GLU A 46 -5.42 -3.71 7.35
CA GLU A 46 -5.83 -4.24 6.05
C GLU A 46 -7.35 -4.44 5.99
N LYS A 47 -7.93 -5.04 7.04
CA LYS A 47 -9.38 -5.22 7.11
C LYS A 47 -10.12 -3.89 7.10
N ALA A 48 -9.65 -2.88 7.83
CA ALA A 48 -10.28 -1.56 7.86
C ALA A 48 -10.29 -0.90 6.46
N ILE A 49 -9.20 -1.05 5.70
CA ILE A 49 -9.10 -0.59 4.32
C ILE A 49 -10.10 -1.32 3.41
N GLN A 50 -10.16 -2.65 3.51
CA GLN A 50 -11.06 -3.47 2.69
C GLN A 50 -12.54 -3.22 3.00
N ASP A 51 -12.89 -3.08 4.29
CA ASP A 51 -14.24 -2.74 4.72
C ASP A 51 -14.64 -1.35 4.20
N ALA A 52 -13.73 -0.38 4.24
CA ALA A 52 -13.95 0.96 3.70
C ALA A 52 -14.13 0.97 2.18
N ALA A 53 -13.35 0.17 1.45
CA ALA A 53 -13.49 -0.01 0.01
C ALA A 53 -14.79 -0.75 -0.38
N GLY A 54 -15.34 -1.57 0.52
CA GLY A 54 -16.49 -2.43 0.26
C GLY A 54 -16.15 -3.71 -0.51
N PHE A 55 -14.86 -4.05 -0.63
CA PHE A 55 -14.36 -5.29 -1.24
C PHE A 55 -12.93 -5.60 -0.77
N ALA A 56 -12.51 -6.86 -0.93
CA ALA A 56 -11.18 -7.32 -0.57
C ALA A 56 -10.10 -6.83 -1.57
N VAL A 57 -9.88 -5.51 -1.62
CA VAL A 57 -8.76 -4.92 -2.36
C VAL A 57 -7.43 -5.43 -1.77
N PRO A 58 -6.52 -5.98 -2.59
CA PRO A 58 -5.17 -6.34 -2.15
C PRO A 58 -4.41 -5.12 -1.62
N VAL A 59 -3.80 -5.25 -0.44
CA VAL A 59 -2.93 -4.24 0.17
C VAL A 59 -1.50 -4.78 0.23
N GLU A 60 -0.67 -4.34 -0.70
CA GLU A 60 0.73 -4.74 -0.83
C GLU A 60 1.63 -3.76 -0.08
N VAL A 61 2.30 -4.24 0.96
CA VAL A 61 3.20 -3.43 1.77
C VAL A 61 4.65 -3.86 1.58
N ALA A 62 5.50 -2.96 1.11
CA ALA A 62 6.94 -3.15 1.01
C ALA A 62 7.60 -2.97 2.39
N TRP A 63 7.48 -3.99 3.25
CA TRP A 63 7.96 -3.95 4.63
C TRP A 63 9.47 -3.72 4.76
N ASP A 64 10.24 -4.21 3.79
CA ASP A 64 11.68 -4.00 3.65
C ASP A 64 12.04 -2.53 3.37
N GLN A 65 11.10 -1.76 2.83
CA GLN A 65 11.24 -0.33 2.55
C GLN A 65 10.67 0.54 3.68
N LEU A 66 9.61 0.08 4.36
CA LEU A 66 9.01 0.80 5.49
C LEU A 66 9.74 0.60 6.82
N ALA A 67 10.46 -0.51 6.99
CA ALA A 67 11.33 -0.68 8.13
C ALA A 67 12.58 0.18 7.95
N ILE A 68 12.81 1.12 8.85
CA ILE A 68 13.92 2.07 8.84
C ILE A 68 14.92 1.68 9.95
N PRO A 69 16.23 1.63 9.66
CA PRO A 69 17.25 1.37 10.68
C PRO A 69 17.15 2.36 11.86
N GLY A 70 17.09 1.86 13.09
CA GLY A 70 17.01 2.67 14.31
C GLY A 70 15.59 2.93 14.82
N ASP A 71 14.57 2.64 14.02
CA ASP A 71 13.17 2.99 14.32
C ASP A 71 12.36 1.85 14.97
N ALA A 72 13.00 0.71 15.30
CA ALA A 72 12.31 -0.47 15.83
C ALA A 72 11.37 -0.16 17.02
N GLN A 73 11.79 0.74 17.91
CA GLN A 73 11.04 1.15 19.10
C GLN A 73 9.72 1.88 18.79
N TYR A 74 9.55 2.40 17.57
CA TYR A 74 8.38 3.18 17.19
C TYR A 74 7.31 2.36 16.47
N TYR A 75 7.61 1.14 16.01
CA TYR A 75 6.65 0.34 15.23
C TYR A 75 5.40 -0.06 16.01
N GLU A 76 5.47 -0.10 17.34
CA GLU A 76 4.31 -0.31 18.21
C GLU A 76 3.49 0.97 18.47
N ASN A 77 4.01 2.15 18.10
CA ASN A 77 3.28 3.39 18.24
C ASN A 77 2.26 3.56 17.08
N PRO A 78 0.94 3.70 17.36
CA PRO A 78 -0.05 4.00 16.31
C PRO A 78 0.32 5.21 15.43
N ASP A 79 1.03 6.19 16.00
CA ASP A 79 1.45 7.40 15.29
C ASP A 79 2.50 7.12 14.20
N PHE A 80 3.14 5.94 14.19
CA PHE A 80 4.21 5.63 13.23
C PHE A 80 3.67 5.14 11.88
N PHE A 81 2.85 4.09 11.88
CA PHE A 81 2.26 3.50 10.66
C PHE A 81 0.76 3.75 10.53
N GLU A 82 -0.01 3.63 11.62
CA GLU A 82 -1.48 3.58 11.54
C GLU A 82 -2.04 4.95 11.14
N LYS A 83 -1.78 5.98 11.95
CA LYS A 83 -2.30 7.33 11.70
C LYS A 83 -1.69 8.04 10.49
N THR A 84 -0.50 7.62 10.07
CA THR A 84 0.26 8.28 8.99
C THR A 84 0.04 7.65 7.63
N ILE A 85 -0.32 6.36 7.58
CA ILE A 85 -0.44 5.60 6.34
C ILE A 85 -1.80 4.92 6.24
N PHE A 86 -2.13 4.01 7.16
CA PHE A 86 -3.29 3.12 6.98
C PHE A 86 -4.64 3.78 7.26
N GLU A 87 -4.77 4.51 8.36
CA GLU A 87 -6.03 5.17 8.72
C GLU A 87 -6.49 6.21 7.68
N PRO A 88 -5.60 7.07 7.13
CA PRO A 88 -5.99 7.98 6.05
C PRO A 88 -6.49 7.26 4.80
N LEU A 89 -5.91 6.11 4.45
CA LEU A 89 -6.37 5.32 3.31
C LEU A 89 -7.78 4.77 3.54
N ALA A 90 -8.04 4.17 4.70
CA ALA A 90 -9.37 3.67 5.03
C ALA A 90 -10.41 4.81 5.05
N ALA A 91 -10.07 5.97 5.63
CA ALA A 91 -10.96 7.10 5.68
C ALA A 91 -11.31 7.66 4.29
N ALA A 92 -10.31 7.81 3.40
CA ALA A 92 -10.55 8.28 2.02
C ALA A 92 -11.42 7.31 1.21
N LEU A 93 -11.15 6.01 1.29
CA LEU A 93 -11.95 5.00 0.60
C LEU A 93 -13.40 4.98 1.09
N LYS A 94 -13.61 5.16 2.40
CA LYS A 94 -14.94 5.26 3.00
C LYS A 94 -15.69 6.52 2.53
N GLU A 95 -14.99 7.64 2.41
CA GLU A 95 -15.55 8.90 1.91
C GLU A 95 -16.02 8.77 0.46
N ILE A 96 -15.19 8.20 -0.41
CA ILE A 96 -15.57 7.91 -1.79
C ILE A 96 -16.73 6.90 -1.84
N GLY A 97 -16.67 5.84 -1.03
CA GLY A 97 -17.64 4.75 -0.99
C GLY A 97 -18.98 5.07 -0.30
N GLN A 98 -19.25 6.33 0.08
CA GLN A 98 -20.45 6.71 0.82
C GLN A 98 -21.75 6.44 0.06
N ASP A 99 -21.73 6.51 -1.28
CA ASP A 99 -22.88 6.26 -2.13
C ASP A 99 -22.65 5.08 -3.11
N LYS A 100 -23.71 4.72 -3.84
CA LYS A 100 -23.67 3.59 -4.78
C LYS A 100 -22.68 3.83 -5.91
N MET A 101 -22.61 5.06 -6.42
CA MET A 101 -21.76 5.42 -7.55
C MET A 101 -20.28 5.30 -7.18
N GLY A 102 -19.89 5.84 -6.03
CA GLY A 102 -18.51 5.76 -5.54
C GLY A 102 -18.06 4.34 -5.25
N ARG A 103 -18.92 3.50 -4.66
CA ARG A 103 -18.62 2.05 -4.48
C ARG A 103 -18.43 1.32 -5.79
N GLU A 104 -19.29 1.60 -6.78
CA GLU A 104 -19.19 1.00 -8.11
C GLU A 104 -17.91 1.44 -8.83
N ALA A 105 -17.54 2.72 -8.74
CA ALA A 105 -16.32 3.25 -9.34
C ALA A 105 -15.05 2.66 -8.70
N LEU A 106 -14.99 2.61 -7.36
CA LEU A 106 -13.90 1.95 -6.64
C LEU A 106 -13.74 0.50 -7.09
N ARG A 107 -14.83 -0.28 -7.10
CA ARG A 107 -14.78 -1.70 -7.48
C ARG A 107 -14.40 -1.91 -8.94
N ALA A 108 -14.74 -0.97 -9.83
CA ALA A 108 -14.44 -1.06 -11.24
C ALA A 108 -12.97 -0.76 -11.57
N LYS A 109 -12.34 0.18 -10.84
CA LYS A 109 -11.01 0.69 -11.21
C LYS A 109 -9.90 0.46 -10.19
N LEU A 110 -10.19 0.40 -8.89
CA LEU A 110 -9.15 0.16 -7.87
C LEU A 110 -8.87 -1.35 -7.79
N THR A 111 -7.69 -1.77 -8.25
CA THR A 111 -7.27 -3.18 -8.33
C THR A 111 -6.34 -3.58 -7.19
N SER A 112 -5.49 -2.66 -6.71
CA SER A 112 -4.66 -2.87 -5.52
C SER A 112 -4.17 -1.54 -4.92
N ILE A 113 -3.67 -1.62 -3.69
CA ILE A 113 -2.99 -0.52 -3.01
C ILE A 113 -1.57 -0.97 -2.71
N ARG A 114 -0.57 -0.19 -3.13
CA ARG A 114 0.84 -0.45 -2.87
C ARG A 114 1.41 0.60 -1.93
N ILE A 115 1.97 0.17 -0.81
CA ILE A 115 2.49 1.04 0.25
C ILE A 115 3.98 0.79 0.37
N ARG A 116 4.76 1.86 0.26
CA ARG A 116 6.23 1.80 0.25
C ARG A 116 6.86 3.10 0.74
N TYR A 117 8.17 3.04 0.97
CA TYR A 117 8.99 4.22 1.20
C TYR A 117 10.33 4.08 0.48
N ASP A 118 10.47 4.78 -0.63
CA ASP A 118 11.74 4.94 -1.32
C ASP A 118 12.28 6.33 -1.05
N GLU A 119 13.28 6.43 -0.17
CA GLU A 119 13.89 7.69 0.27
C GLU A 119 14.36 8.59 -0.89
N LYS A 120 14.70 8.02 -2.05
CA LYS A 120 15.16 8.81 -3.21
C LYS A 120 14.03 9.50 -3.95
N THR A 121 12.83 8.95 -3.89
CA THR A 121 11.68 9.39 -4.68
C THR A 121 10.50 9.85 -3.84
N ALA A 122 10.48 9.50 -2.56
CA ALA A 122 9.46 9.96 -1.62
C ALA A 122 9.63 11.46 -1.39
N PRO A 123 8.55 12.24 -1.46
CA PRO A 123 8.66 13.66 -1.20
C PRO A 123 8.93 13.92 0.30
N ALA A 124 9.75 14.91 0.60
CA ALA A 124 10.05 15.31 1.97
C ALA A 124 8.87 16.02 2.67
N SER A 125 7.92 16.54 1.89
CA SER A 125 6.72 17.23 2.35
C SER A 125 5.65 17.16 1.27
N ASN A 126 4.43 17.59 1.58
CA ASN A 126 3.27 17.54 0.68
C ASN A 126 2.95 16.10 0.24
N TYR A 127 2.08 15.46 1.03
CA TYR A 127 1.68 14.07 0.87
C TYR A 127 1.20 13.71 -0.54
N ALA A 128 0.49 14.62 -1.21
CA ALA A 128 -0.06 14.38 -2.54
C ALA A 128 1.02 14.06 -3.59
N ASN A 129 2.24 14.58 -3.43
CA ASN A 129 3.36 14.31 -4.34
C ASN A 129 3.89 12.88 -4.22
N GLY A 130 3.55 12.16 -3.15
CA GLY A 130 3.93 10.77 -2.92
C GLY A 130 2.87 9.79 -3.41
N LEU A 131 1.78 10.28 -3.99
CA LEU A 131 0.65 9.47 -4.43
C LEU A 131 0.61 9.37 -5.95
N THR A 132 0.36 8.17 -6.47
CA THR A 132 -0.03 7.99 -7.87
C THR A 132 -1.16 6.98 -8.00
N PHE A 133 -1.99 7.14 -9.03
CA PHE A 133 -3.01 6.16 -9.38
C PHE A 133 -2.93 5.86 -10.87
N ALA A 134 -2.46 4.66 -11.21
CA ALA A 134 -2.25 4.25 -12.58
C ALA A 134 -2.50 2.74 -12.74
N GLY A 135 -3.19 2.36 -13.81
CA GLY A 135 -3.52 0.93 -14.06
C GLY A 135 -4.36 0.28 -12.96
N GLY A 136 -5.09 1.09 -12.19
CA GLY A 136 -5.87 0.65 -11.03
C GLY A 136 -5.09 0.48 -9.73
N VAL A 137 -3.79 0.77 -9.72
CA VAL A 137 -2.95 0.69 -8.53
C VAL A 137 -2.86 2.06 -7.87
N LEU A 138 -3.30 2.17 -6.61
CA LEU A 138 -2.97 3.31 -5.75
C LEU A 138 -1.59 3.08 -5.13
N ASP A 139 -0.58 3.80 -5.58
CA ASP A 139 0.77 3.76 -5.02
C ASP A 139 0.96 4.89 -4.02
N VAL A 140 1.36 4.53 -2.81
CA VAL A 140 1.67 5.43 -1.69
C VAL A 140 3.16 5.30 -1.38
N ASN A 141 3.92 6.33 -1.72
CA ASN A 141 5.35 6.44 -1.43
C ASN A 141 5.58 7.51 -0.37
N TRP A 142 5.57 7.11 0.90
CA TRP A 142 5.62 8.07 2.01
C TRP A 142 6.42 7.56 3.19
N ARG A 143 7.18 8.48 3.81
CA ARG A 143 7.96 8.16 5.01
C ARG A 143 7.03 8.03 6.23
N PRO A 144 7.07 6.91 6.97
CA PRO A 144 6.40 6.80 8.26
C PRO A 144 6.76 7.93 9.23
N PHE A 145 5.87 8.22 10.17
CA PHE A 145 6.06 9.21 11.26
C PHE A 145 6.26 10.68 10.85
N ALA A 146 6.37 11.01 9.56
CA ALA A 146 6.38 12.40 9.11
C ALA A 146 5.01 13.05 9.35
N ASN A 147 4.97 14.26 9.92
CA ASN A 147 3.76 15.08 10.10
C ASN A 147 2.50 14.30 10.55
N VAL A 148 2.54 13.70 11.73
CA VAL A 148 1.44 12.87 12.26
C VAL A 148 0.11 13.64 12.35
N ALA A 149 0.16 14.96 12.57
CA ALA A 149 -1.03 15.82 12.68
C ALA A 149 -1.79 16.03 11.35
N ASP A 150 -1.17 15.72 10.20
CA ASP A 150 -1.71 16.04 8.86
C ASP A 150 -2.72 14.97 8.36
N ALA A 151 -3.34 14.20 9.26
CA ALA A 151 -4.23 13.09 8.87
C ALA A 151 -5.36 13.54 7.94
N LYS A 152 -5.96 14.71 8.17
CA LYS A 152 -7.02 15.25 7.31
C LYS A 152 -6.53 15.59 5.91
N ASP A 153 -5.34 16.18 5.80
CA ASP A 153 -4.75 16.55 4.52
C ASP A 153 -4.40 15.30 3.69
N ARG A 154 -4.00 14.22 4.36
CA ARG A 154 -3.79 12.91 3.71
C ARG A 154 -5.07 12.32 3.15
N VAL A 155 -6.15 12.34 3.94
CA VAL A 155 -7.47 11.87 3.48
C VAL A 155 -7.88 12.66 2.25
N ALA A 156 -7.84 14.00 2.32
CA ALA A 156 -8.20 14.87 1.20
C ALA A 156 -7.34 14.60 -0.06
N ALA A 157 -6.03 14.37 0.10
CA ALA A 157 -5.14 14.08 -1.01
C ALA A 157 -5.45 12.74 -1.70
N VAL A 158 -5.73 11.68 -0.92
CA VAL A 158 -6.13 10.37 -1.48
C VAL A 158 -7.49 10.46 -2.15
N THR A 159 -8.48 11.08 -1.49
CA THR A 159 -9.83 11.28 -2.03
C THR A 159 -9.76 12.01 -3.37
N ALA A 160 -9.10 13.17 -3.41
CA ALA A 160 -8.98 13.98 -4.63
C ALA A 160 -8.26 13.25 -5.77
N LEU A 161 -7.20 12.48 -5.46
CA LEU A 161 -6.49 11.70 -6.48
C LEU A 161 -7.40 10.61 -7.07
N LEU A 162 -8.08 9.85 -6.23
CA LEU A 162 -8.92 8.75 -6.69
C LEU A 162 -10.14 9.26 -7.44
N GLU A 163 -10.91 10.22 -6.90
CA GLU A 163 -12.10 10.77 -7.58
C GLU A 163 -11.80 11.32 -8.97
N LYS A 164 -10.62 11.91 -9.18
CA LYS A 164 -10.18 12.39 -10.50
C LYS A 164 -10.00 11.26 -11.53
N ASN A 165 -9.72 10.03 -11.09
CA ASN A 165 -9.36 8.91 -11.96
C ASN A 165 -10.34 7.72 -11.92
N LEU A 166 -11.26 7.70 -10.96
CA LEU A 166 -12.32 6.71 -10.80
C LEU A 166 -13.41 6.80 -11.88
#